data_AF-A0A495J3D0-F1
#
_entry.id   AF-A0A495J3D0-F1
#
_cell.length_a   1.000
_cell.length_b   1.000
_cell.length_c   1.000
_cell.angle_alpha   90.00
_cell.angle_beta   90.00
_cell.angle_gamma   90.00
#
_symmetry.space_group_name_H-M   'P 1'
#
loop_
_entity.id
_entity.type
_entity.pdbx_description
1 polymer ?
#
loop_
_entity_poly.entity_id
_entity_poly.type
_entity_poly.pdbx_seq_one_letter_code
_entity_poly.pdbx_strand_id
1 'polypeptide(L)'
;MYNYRAITDELVSSRIIPQADIYDYAADPIGEIYNRYFQYCQKALSEFSTEFNIQPAKIYFNNLPTVNAAAGMGNSYYVIKINKGLISTLYNLLYVNNKVFDQSELKETYDRLASSFDTPLEYVMYQLATYFTFYHERAHLVQKSPILTNYLDEINLGPTVANYSSLHHSLEFDADIDAAHRLIFVILEYWDKLPEQYRDEAYATEILALTTASIFTYFMYLEEKYSEIYYKEGTHPHPVIRITYILDVMIGVAQQNFQNITLDDKKILRQCLRIATGFCEAGQHADMVKGYAEMWQKENDLIEDFINNVLIPESVAVPCLIKNRR
;
A
#
# COMPACT_ATOMS: atom_id res chain seq x y z
N MET A 1 -19.04 9.21 12.49
CA MET A 1 -17.79 9.93 12.21
C MET A 1 -16.94 9.87 13.47
N TYR A 2 -15.70 9.44 13.37
CA TYR A 2 -14.76 9.30 14.50
C TYR A 2 -14.20 10.67 14.88
N ASN A 3 -13.89 10.88 16.16
CA ASN A 3 -13.31 12.13 16.63
C ASN A 3 -11.80 11.94 16.85
N TYR A 4 -10.99 12.55 15.97
CA TYR A 4 -9.54 12.45 16.02
C TYR A 4 -8.96 12.88 17.37
N ARG A 5 -9.38 14.07 17.85
CA ARG A 5 -8.90 14.63 19.11
C ARG A 5 -9.24 13.74 20.31
N ALA A 6 -10.46 13.22 20.36
CA ALA A 6 -10.86 12.30 21.42
C ALA A 6 -9.99 11.02 21.43
N ILE A 7 -9.69 10.46 20.26
CA ILE A 7 -8.83 9.28 20.13
C ILE A 7 -7.39 9.58 20.55
N THR A 8 -6.82 10.71 20.13
CA THR A 8 -5.45 11.08 20.51
C THR A 8 -5.34 11.42 22.00
N ASP A 9 -6.35 12.07 22.58
CA ASP A 9 -6.41 12.38 24.01
C ASP A 9 -6.50 11.10 24.85
N GLU A 10 -7.26 10.09 24.39
CA GLU A 10 -7.34 8.74 24.95
C GLU A 10 -5.96 8.04 24.92
N LEU A 11 -5.26 8.07 23.78
CA LEU A 11 -3.94 7.45 23.62
C LEU A 11 -2.88 8.11 24.53
N VAL A 12 -2.92 9.43 24.68
CA VAL A 12 -1.99 10.17 25.56
C VAL A 12 -2.29 9.91 27.03
N SER A 13 -3.56 10.00 27.44
CA SER A 13 -3.96 9.76 28.84
C SER A 13 -3.69 8.31 29.28
N SER A 14 -3.80 7.35 28.35
CA SER A 14 -3.45 5.94 28.55
C SER A 14 -1.94 5.66 28.43
N ARG A 15 -1.11 6.70 28.24
CA ARG A 15 0.36 6.62 28.10
C ARG A 15 0.82 5.68 26.98
N ILE A 16 0.06 5.62 25.89
CA ILE A 16 0.39 4.84 24.69
C ILE A 16 1.35 5.62 23.80
N ILE A 17 1.08 6.92 23.66
CA ILE A 17 1.89 7.83 22.85
C ILE A 17 2.21 9.12 23.62
N PRO A 18 3.35 9.78 23.35
CA PRO A 18 3.63 11.13 23.82
C PRO A 18 2.73 12.17 23.15
N GLN A 19 2.35 13.24 23.87
CA GLN A 19 1.62 14.37 23.29
C GLN A 19 2.39 15.03 22.13
N ALA A 20 3.73 15.07 22.24
CA ALA A 20 4.61 15.70 21.24
C ALA A 20 4.60 14.98 19.89
N ASP A 21 4.24 13.69 19.88
CA ASP A 21 4.18 12.89 18.67
C ASP A 21 2.92 13.21 17.86
N ILE A 22 1.85 13.74 18.47
CA ILE A 22 0.60 13.99 17.77
C ILE A 22 0.76 15.17 16.81
N TYR A 23 0.44 14.93 15.55
CA TYR A 23 0.22 15.99 14.58
C TYR A 23 -1.24 16.44 14.60
N ASP A 24 -1.45 17.71 14.95
CA ASP A 24 -2.75 18.39 14.84
C ASP A 24 -2.86 19.08 13.48
N TYR A 25 -3.73 18.54 12.62
CA TYR A 25 -3.94 19.03 11.25
C TYR A 25 -5.07 20.08 11.16
N ALA A 26 -5.63 20.57 12.28
CA ALA A 26 -6.77 21.49 12.26
C ALA A 26 -6.49 22.81 11.53
N ALA A 27 -5.24 23.28 11.55
CA ALA A 27 -4.80 24.49 10.86
C ALA A 27 -4.00 24.20 9.58
N ASP A 28 -3.89 22.93 9.17
CA ASP A 28 -3.12 22.57 7.98
C ASP A 28 -3.91 22.87 6.69
N PRO A 29 -3.28 23.44 5.64
CA PRO A 29 -3.95 23.71 4.36
C PRO A 29 -4.60 22.49 3.70
N ILE A 30 -4.08 21.28 3.96
CA ILE A 30 -4.66 20.02 3.49
C ILE A 30 -5.34 19.24 4.63
N GLY A 31 -5.78 19.91 5.69
CA GLY A 31 -6.40 19.29 6.87
C GLY A 31 -7.62 18.42 6.55
N GLU A 32 -8.40 18.75 5.52
CA GLU A 32 -9.52 17.91 5.07
C GLU A 32 -9.05 16.58 4.45
N ILE A 33 -7.87 16.56 3.82
CA ILE A 33 -7.26 15.33 3.29
C ILE A 33 -6.87 14.40 4.43
N TYR A 34 -6.21 14.93 5.46
CA TYR A 34 -5.92 14.20 6.70
C TYR A 34 -7.19 13.67 7.36
N ASN A 35 -8.24 14.50 7.47
CA ASN A 35 -9.50 14.10 8.08
C ASN A 35 -10.17 12.96 7.30
N ARG A 36 -10.30 13.07 5.97
CA ARG A 36 -10.91 12.01 5.15
C ARG A 36 -10.17 10.68 5.26
N TYR A 37 -8.84 10.72 5.17
CA TYR A 37 -8.00 9.55 5.33
C TYR A 37 -8.16 8.94 6.72
N PHE A 38 -8.13 9.76 7.77
CA PHE A 38 -8.36 9.31 9.15
C PHE A 38 -9.73 8.65 9.32
N GLN A 39 -10.81 9.26 8.81
CA GLN A 39 -12.15 8.69 8.91
C GLN A 39 -12.24 7.32 8.24
N TYR A 40 -11.66 7.19 7.04
CA TYR A 40 -11.62 5.93 6.32
C TYR A 40 -10.84 4.87 7.11
N CYS A 41 -9.60 5.17 7.48
CA CYS A 41 -8.72 4.23 8.17
C CYS A 41 -9.27 3.81 9.53
N GLN A 42 -9.76 4.74 10.35
CA GLN A 42 -10.31 4.41 11.66
C GLN A 42 -11.61 3.60 11.54
N LYS A 43 -12.45 3.89 10.54
CA LYS A 43 -13.64 3.09 10.26
C LYS A 43 -13.25 1.65 9.89
N ALA A 44 -12.41 1.50 8.86
CA ALA A 44 -11.94 0.19 8.41
C ALA A 44 -11.27 -0.57 9.56
N LEU A 45 -10.38 0.08 10.31
CA LEU A 45 -9.71 -0.55 11.45
C LEU A 45 -10.72 -1.02 12.50
N SER A 46 -11.74 -0.23 12.82
CA SER A 46 -12.76 -0.61 13.81
C SER A 46 -13.61 -1.80 13.36
N GLU A 47 -13.98 -1.85 12.07
CA GLU A 47 -14.82 -2.91 11.50
C GLU A 47 -14.09 -4.26 11.46
N PHE A 48 -12.80 -4.27 11.09
CA PHE A 48 -12.02 -5.50 10.98
C PHE A 48 -11.41 -5.99 12.30
N SER A 49 -11.12 -5.10 13.24
CA SER A 49 -10.34 -5.45 14.45
C SER A 49 -11.01 -6.46 15.37
N THR A 50 -12.33 -6.59 15.32
CA THR A 50 -13.08 -7.59 16.10
C THR A 50 -12.80 -9.01 15.64
N GLU A 51 -12.66 -9.24 14.33
CA GLU A 51 -12.40 -10.55 13.74
C GLU A 51 -11.05 -11.13 14.21
N PHE A 52 -10.10 -10.23 14.49
CA PHE A 52 -8.75 -10.57 14.90
C PHE A 52 -8.50 -10.35 16.40
N ASN A 53 -9.51 -10.01 17.20
CA ASN A 53 -9.32 -9.69 18.62
C ASN A 53 -8.18 -8.69 18.89
N ILE A 54 -8.04 -7.68 18.03
CA ILE A 54 -7.01 -6.63 18.14
C ILE A 54 -7.60 -5.31 18.66
N GLN A 55 -8.62 -5.39 19.52
CA GLN A 55 -9.28 -4.21 20.11
C GLN A 55 -8.67 -3.86 21.47
N PRO A 56 -8.56 -2.56 21.82
CA PRO A 56 -8.86 -1.38 21.00
C PRO A 56 -7.78 -1.11 19.93
N ALA A 57 -8.21 -0.86 18.69
CA ALA A 57 -7.33 -0.45 17.59
C ALA A 57 -7.55 1.01 17.18
N LYS A 58 -6.47 1.79 17.10
CA LYS A 58 -6.50 3.23 16.81
C LYS A 58 -5.48 3.62 15.76
N ILE A 59 -5.78 4.66 14.99
CA ILE A 59 -4.83 5.30 14.08
C ILE A 59 -4.61 6.76 14.48
N TYR A 60 -3.37 7.25 14.37
CA TYR A 60 -3.05 8.66 14.56
C TYR A 60 -1.97 9.15 13.60
N PHE A 61 -1.88 10.47 13.43
CA PHE A 61 -0.79 11.09 12.67
C PHE A 61 0.35 11.51 13.58
N ASN A 62 1.55 11.06 13.24
CA ASN A 62 2.78 11.41 13.93
C ASN A 62 3.40 12.69 13.32
N ASN A 63 3.93 13.58 14.15
CA ASN A 63 4.46 14.88 13.74
C ASN A 63 5.89 14.82 13.16
N LEU A 64 6.20 13.75 12.42
CA LEU A 64 7.46 13.58 11.71
C LEU A 64 7.32 13.90 10.21
N PRO A 65 8.29 14.62 9.61
CA PRO A 65 8.24 15.00 8.20
C PRO A 65 8.64 13.87 7.24
N THR A 66 9.04 12.70 7.74
CA THR A 66 9.49 11.57 6.92
C THR A 66 8.32 10.79 6.33
N VAL A 67 8.55 10.16 5.17
CA VAL A 67 7.60 9.23 4.56
C VAL A 67 7.74 7.89 5.25
N ASN A 68 6.92 7.66 6.28
CA ASN A 68 6.91 6.40 7.00
C ASN A 68 5.58 6.15 7.70
N ALA A 69 5.32 4.89 8.00
CA ALA A 69 4.23 4.43 8.83
C ALA A 69 4.76 3.32 9.75
N ALA A 70 4.01 2.99 10.80
CA ALA A 70 4.29 1.78 11.56
C ALA A 70 3.07 1.33 12.36
N ALA A 71 3.03 0.04 12.66
CA ALA A 71 2.04 -0.57 13.52
C ALA A 71 2.69 -1.24 14.74
N GLY A 72 2.03 -1.16 15.88
CA GLY A 72 2.53 -1.77 17.11
C GLY A 72 1.47 -1.95 18.18
N MET A 73 1.88 -2.58 19.27
CA MET A 73 1.05 -2.79 20.45
C MET A 73 1.72 -2.15 21.68
N GLY A 74 0.95 -1.42 22.48
CA GLY A 74 1.41 -0.83 23.75
C GLY A 74 0.27 -0.78 24.77
N ASN A 75 0.51 -1.20 26.01
CA ASN A 75 -0.49 -1.28 27.09
C ASN A 75 -1.88 -1.78 26.62
N SER A 76 -1.91 -2.88 25.86
CA SER A 76 -3.12 -3.49 25.29
C SER A 76 -3.86 -2.69 24.20
N TYR A 77 -3.29 -1.58 23.72
CA TYR A 77 -3.75 -0.88 22.51
C TYR A 77 -2.99 -1.36 21.29
N TYR A 78 -3.72 -1.54 20.19
CA TYR A 78 -3.17 -1.72 18.85
C TYR A 78 -3.17 -0.35 18.15
N VAL A 79 -2.02 0.10 17.66
CA VAL A 79 -1.88 1.46 17.14
C VAL A 79 -1.17 1.46 15.81
N ILE A 80 -1.77 2.12 14.82
CA ILE A 80 -1.11 2.52 13.58
C ILE A 80 -0.70 3.99 13.72
N LYS A 81 0.59 4.28 13.50
CA LYS A 81 1.10 5.64 13.37
C LYS A 81 1.42 5.91 11.91
N ILE A 82 0.93 7.03 11.38
CA ILE A 82 1.26 7.51 10.03
C ILE A 82 2.00 8.84 10.18
N ASN A 83 3.23 8.95 9.68
CA ASN A 83 3.92 10.22 9.73
C ASN A 83 3.21 11.24 8.82
N LYS A 84 3.09 12.50 9.26
CA LYS A 84 2.51 13.56 8.43
C LYS A 84 3.25 13.72 7.09
N GLY A 85 4.56 13.47 7.09
CA GLY A 85 5.38 13.48 5.89
C GLY A 85 4.88 12.54 4.80
N LEU A 86 4.38 11.35 5.16
CA LEU A 86 3.82 10.41 4.19
C LEU A 86 2.61 11.00 3.47
N ILE A 87 1.65 11.56 4.23
CA ILE A 87 0.44 12.15 3.67
C ILE A 87 0.77 13.34 2.79
N SER A 88 1.57 14.30 3.29
CA SER A 88 1.89 15.51 2.54
C SER A 88 2.73 15.21 1.29
N THR A 89 3.68 14.30 1.37
CA THR A 89 4.56 13.95 0.24
C THR A 89 3.77 13.23 -0.84
N LEU A 90 2.99 12.19 -0.49
CA LEU A 90 2.19 11.47 -1.49
C LEU A 90 1.09 12.34 -2.09
N TYR A 91 0.46 13.22 -1.30
CA TYR A 91 -0.53 14.16 -1.82
C TYR A 91 0.09 15.11 -2.86
N ASN A 92 1.27 15.66 -2.57
CA ASN A 92 1.95 16.53 -3.52
C ASN A 92 2.44 15.77 -4.75
N LEU A 93 3.02 14.58 -4.54
CA LEU A 93 3.63 13.76 -5.59
C LEU A 93 2.59 13.19 -6.56
N LEU A 94 1.59 12.48 -6.03
CA LEU A 94 0.64 11.70 -6.83
C LEU A 94 -0.58 12.49 -7.26
N TYR A 95 -0.89 13.61 -6.60
CA TYR A 95 -2.03 14.46 -6.93
C TYR A 95 -1.64 15.85 -7.44
N VAL A 96 -1.08 16.72 -6.59
CA VAL A 96 -0.90 18.15 -6.94
C VAL A 96 0.02 18.36 -8.14
N ASN A 97 1.18 17.67 -8.12
CA ASN A 97 2.21 17.81 -9.13
C ASN A 97 2.08 16.76 -10.25
N ASN A 98 1.12 15.85 -10.14
CA ASN A 98 0.88 14.84 -11.15
C ASN A 98 0.08 15.45 -12.31
N LYS A 99 0.61 15.29 -13.51
CA LYS A 99 0.03 15.78 -14.78
C LYS A 99 -0.08 14.68 -15.82
N VAL A 100 -0.04 13.42 -15.38
CA VAL A 100 -0.02 12.25 -16.27
C VAL A 100 -1.26 12.21 -17.18
N PHE A 101 -2.43 12.61 -16.68
CA PHE A 101 -3.67 12.62 -17.45
C PHE A 101 -3.93 13.94 -18.20
N ASP A 102 -3.00 14.90 -18.14
CA ASP A 102 -3.01 16.06 -19.04
C ASP A 102 -2.36 15.75 -20.41
N GLN A 103 -1.62 14.65 -20.51
CA GLN A 103 -0.99 14.18 -21.74
C GLN A 103 -2.05 13.64 -22.72
N SER A 104 -2.01 14.03 -23.99
CA SER A 104 -3.09 13.75 -24.96
C SER A 104 -3.46 12.27 -25.07
N GLU A 105 -2.48 11.37 -25.09
CA GLU A 105 -2.74 9.94 -25.26
C GLU A 105 -3.39 9.28 -24.03
N LEU A 106 -2.88 9.57 -22.82
CA LEU A 106 -3.44 9.03 -21.59
C LEU A 106 -4.76 9.70 -21.23
N LYS A 107 -4.91 10.99 -21.52
CA LYS A 107 -6.17 11.70 -21.37
C LYS A 107 -7.29 11.03 -22.17
N GLU A 108 -7.07 10.79 -23.46
CA GLU A 108 -8.07 10.14 -24.33
C GLU A 108 -8.37 8.70 -23.87
N THR A 109 -7.33 7.96 -23.47
CA THR A 109 -7.49 6.56 -23.00
C THR A 109 -8.32 6.48 -21.72
N TYR A 110 -8.16 7.43 -20.78
CA TYR A 110 -8.76 7.38 -19.46
C TYR A 110 -9.91 8.37 -19.24
N ASP A 111 -10.38 9.06 -20.28
CA ASP A 111 -11.47 10.05 -20.17
C ASP A 111 -12.77 9.45 -19.61
N ARG A 112 -13.07 8.21 -20.02
CA ARG A 112 -14.22 7.46 -19.52
C ARG A 112 -14.10 7.15 -18.03
N LEU A 113 -12.93 6.70 -17.59
CA LEU A 113 -12.64 6.45 -16.19
C LEU A 113 -12.63 7.76 -15.38
N ALA A 114 -12.07 8.84 -15.91
CA ALA A 114 -12.09 10.15 -15.24
C ALA A 114 -13.52 10.65 -15.03
N SER A 115 -14.42 10.40 -15.99
CA SER A 115 -15.82 10.84 -15.96
C SER A 115 -16.69 10.10 -14.94
N SER A 116 -16.24 8.96 -14.40
CA SER A 116 -16.99 8.17 -13.40
C SER A 116 -16.54 8.42 -11.96
N PHE A 117 -15.52 9.26 -11.74
CA PHE A 117 -15.12 9.72 -10.42
C PHE A 117 -15.52 11.18 -10.21
N ASP A 118 -15.93 11.51 -8.98
CA ASP A 118 -16.16 12.90 -8.56
C ASP A 118 -14.85 13.66 -8.28
N THR A 119 -13.71 12.98 -8.40
CA THR A 119 -12.37 13.49 -8.13
C THR A 119 -11.41 13.16 -9.27
N PRO A 120 -10.38 13.98 -9.53
CA PRO A 120 -9.37 13.67 -10.55
C PRO A 120 -8.69 12.32 -10.32
N LEU A 121 -8.28 11.65 -11.39
CA LEU A 121 -7.63 10.33 -11.31
C LEU A 121 -6.30 10.38 -10.52
N GLU A 122 -5.61 11.51 -10.57
CA GLU A 122 -4.40 11.75 -9.77
C GLU A 122 -4.70 11.71 -8.26
N TYR A 123 -5.87 12.20 -7.84
CA TYR A 123 -6.32 12.08 -6.45
C TYR A 123 -6.61 10.63 -6.09
N VAL A 124 -7.19 9.86 -7.03
CA VAL A 124 -7.41 8.42 -6.86
C VAL A 124 -6.07 7.70 -6.70
N MET A 125 -5.04 8.03 -7.48
CA MET A 125 -3.70 7.46 -7.32
C MET A 125 -3.13 7.70 -5.92
N TYR A 126 -3.26 8.92 -5.40
CA TYR A 126 -2.89 9.26 -4.03
C TYR A 126 -3.66 8.42 -2.99
N GLN A 127 -4.98 8.27 -3.15
CA GLN A 127 -5.79 7.46 -2.24
C GLN A 127 -5.37 6.00 -2.24
N LEU A 128 -5.14 5.41 -3.42
CA LEU A 128 -4.76 4.00 -3.54
C LEU A 128 -3.40 3.73 -2.90
N ALA A 129 -2.40 4.59 -3.10
CA ALA A 129 -1.11 4.47 -2.44
C ALA A 129 -1.20 4.57 -0.91
N THR A 130 -1.96 5.56 -0.40
CA THR A 130 -2.12 5.73 1.06
C THR A 130 -2.97 4.64 1.70
N TYR A 131 -3.95 4.08 0.98
CA TYR A 131 -4.72 2.92 1.43
C TYR A 131 -3.88 1.66 1.46
N PHE A 132 -2.98 1.46 0.49
CA PHE A 132 -2.02 0.37 0.53
C PHE A 132 -1.16 0.44 1.79
N THR A 133 -0.56 1.60 2.10
CA THR A 133 0.21 1.78 3.34
C THR A 133 -0.64 1.44 4.57
N PHE A 134 -1.88 1.92 4.64
CA PHE A 134 -2.76 1.62 5.77
C PHE A 134 -3.02 0.11 5.92
N TYR A 135 -3.35 -0.58 4.83
CA TYR A 135 -3.63 -2.02 4.90
C TYR A 135 -2.38 -2.84 5.22
N HIS A 136 -1.21 -2.42 4.73
CA HIS A 136 0.08 -3.01 5.10
C HIS A 136 0.30 -2.91 6.62
N GLU A 137 0.16 -1.72 7.21
CA GLU A 137 0.31 -1.55 8.66
C GLU A 137 -0.77 -2.28 9.47
N ARG A 138 -1.99 -2.32 8.95
CA ARG A 138 -3.07 -3.10 9.57
C ARG A 138 -2.72 -4.58 9.60
N ALA A 139 -2.09 -5.10 8.55
CA ALA A 139 -1.65 -6.49 8.52
C ALA A 139 -0.64 -6.79 9.64
N HIS A 140 0.30 -5.87 9.90
CA HIS A 140 1.20 -6.00 11.06
C HIS A 140 0.48 -6.01 12.41
N LEU A 141 -0.61 -5.25 12.59
CA LEU A 141 -1.43 -5.38 13.80
C LEU A 141 -2.07 -6.76 13.91
N VAL A 142 -2.60 -7.28 12.80
CA VAL A 142 -3.21 -8.62 12.76
C VAL A 142 -2.19 -9.71 13.05
N GLN A 143 -0.98 -9.63 12.49
CA GLN A 143 0.14 -10.55 12.77
C GLN A 143 0.52 -10.57 14.27
N LYS A 144 0.18 -9.51 15.01
CA LYS A 144 0.36 -9.39 16.47
C LYS A 144 -0.90 -9.77 17.27
N SER A 145 -1.92 -10.32 16.61
CA SER A 145 -3.14 -10.77 17.26
C SER A 145 -2.88 -11.94 18.22
N PRO A 146 -3.55 -11.99 19.39
CA PRO A 146 -3.46 -13.12 20.29
C PRO A 146 -4.10 -14.40 19.74
N ILE A 147 -4.92 -14.31 18.68
CA ILE A 147 -5.51 -15.50 18.05
C ILE A 147 -4.54 -16.17 17.08
N LEU A 148 -3.48 -15.46 16.69
CA LEU A 148 -2.37 -16.01 15.92
C LEU A 148 -1.30 -16.52 16.91
N THR A 149 -0.80 -17.73 16.66
CA THR A 149 0.07 -18.48 17.57
C THR A 149 1.29 -17.67 18.02
N ASN A 150 1.66 -17.80 19.31
CA ASN A 150 2.81 -17.18 20.01
C ASN A 150 3.57 -16.11 19.22
N TYR A 151 3.16 -14.86 19.45
CA TYR A 151 3.88 -13.63 19.13
C TYR A 151 5.41 -13.79 19.27
N LEU A 152 6.13 -13.45 18.18
CA LEU A 152 7.59 -13.33 18.17
C LEU A 152 7.91 -11.83 18.25
N ASP A 153 8.52 -11.39 19.35
CA ASP A 153 9.08 -10.05 19.47
C ASP A 153 10.28 -9.92 18.52
N GLU A 154 10.28 -8.90 17.67
CA GLU A 154 11.42 -8.59 16.81
C GLU A 154 12.34 -7.55 17.45
N ILE A 155 13.65 -7.81 17.39
CA ILE A 155 14.69 -6.81 17.66
C ILE A 155 15.12 -6.24 16.31
N ASN A 156 14.89 -4.94 16.12
CA ASN A 156 15.30 -4.26 14.89
C ASN A 156 16.81 -3.96 14.94
N LEU A 157 17.63 -4.78 14.27
CA LEU A 157 19.09 -4.72 14.37
C LEU A 157 19.77 -3.85 13.29
N GLY A 158 19.00 -3.23 12.38
CA GLY A 158 19.48 -2.36 11.30
C GLY A 158 19.76 -3.08 9.97
N PRO A 159 19.98 -2.34 8.86
CA PRO A 159 20.02 -2.89 7.49
C PRO A 159 21.39 -3.51 7.15
N THR A 160 21.65 -4.73 7.64
CA THR A 160 22.84 -5.48 7.21
C THR A 160 22.47 -6.92 6.89
N VAL A 161 23.25 -7.58 6.02
CA VAL A 161 23.06 -9.02 5.72
C VAL A 161 23.20 -9.87 6.98
N ALA A 162 24.07 -9.45 7.92
CA ALA A 162 24.21 -10.12 9.21
C ALA A 162 22.93 -10.05 10.07
N ASN A 163 22.04 -9.10 9.78
CA ASN A 163 20.76 -8.91 10.44
C ASN A 163 19.58 -9.47 9.64
N TYR A 164 19.82 -10.19 8.53
CA TYR A 164 18.76 -10.86 7.76
C TYR A 164 17.90 -11.73 8.68
N SER A 165 16.59 -11.58 8.55
CA SER A 165 15.59 -12.39 9.23
C SER A 165 14.57 -12.86 8.22
N SER A 166 14.55 -14.16 7.94
CA SER A 166 13.51 -14.79 7.12
C SER A 166 12.11 -14.57 7.67
N LEU A 167 11.99 -14.48 9.01
CA LEU A 167 10.75 -14.12 9.68
C LEU A 167 10.30 -12.71 9.29
N HIS A 168 11.19 -11.72 9.37
CA HIS A 168 10.85 -10.33 9.05
C HIS A 168 10.47 -10.18 7.57
N HIS A 169 11.23 -10.80 6.67
CA HIS A 169 10.88 -10.84 5.24
C HIS A 169 9.53 -11.51 5.00
N SER A 170 9.22 -12.59 5.73
CA SER A 170 7.93 -13.27 5.64
C SER A 170 6.76 -12.42 6.16
N LEU A 171 6.98 -11.63 7.21
CA LEU A 171 5.98 -10.72 7.78
C LEU A 171 5.68 -9.55 6.83
N GLU A 172 6.71 -8.93 6.26
CA GLU A 172 6.60 -7.89 5.23
C GLU A 172 5.90 -8.41 3.97
N PHE A 173 6.31 -9.60 3.50
CA PHE A 173 5.69 -10.26 2.36
C PHE A 173 4.19 -10.52 2.56
N ASP A 174 3.80 -11.04 3.73
CA ASP A 174 2.39 -11.27 4.07
C ASP A 174 1.61 -9.97 4.24
N ALA A 175 2.22 -8.92 4.79
CA ALA A 175 1.61 -7.60 4.93
C ALA A 175 1.34 -6.95 3.57
N ASP A 176 2.28 -7.05 2.64
CA ASP A 176 2.11 -6.61 1.25
C ASP A 176 1.02 -7.39 0.52
N ILE A 177 0.97 -8.72 0.71
CA ILE A 177 -0.07 -9.56 0.12
C ILE A 177 -1.45 -9.18 0.67
N ASP A 178 -1.65 -9.03 1.98
CA ASP A 178 -2.95 -8.58 2.52
C ASP A 178 -3.30 -7.19 1.98
N ALA A 179 -2.35 -6.25 1.96
CA ALA A 179 -2.58 -4.92 1.41
C ALA A 179 -3.04 -4.94 -0.05
N ALA A 180 -2.38 -5.75 -0.90
CA ALA A 180 -2.75 -5.96 -2.29
C ALA A 180 -4.17 -6.54 -2.42
N HIS A 181 -4.51 -7.57 -1.65
CA HIS A 181 -5.85 -8.15 -1.64
C HIS A 181 -6.91 -7.12 -1.26
N ARG A 182 -6.71 -6.40 -0.15
CA ARG A 182 -7.68 -5.44 0.36
C ARG A 182 -7.91 -4.30 -0.62
N LEU A 183 -6.85 -3.84 -1.30
CA LEU A 183 -7.00 -2.79 -2.30
C LEU A 183 -7.86 -3.25 -3.48
N ILE A 184 -7.70 -4.49 -3.95
CA ILE A 184 -8.57 -5.04 -5.00
C ILE A 184 -10.02 -5.17 -4.52
N PHE A 185 -10.27 -5.54 -3.26
CA PHE A 185 -11.64 -5.53 -2.72
C PHE A 185 -12.25 -4.12 -2.64
N VAL A 186 -11.45 -3.09 -2.39
CA VAL A 186 -11.91 -1.69 -2.49
C VAL A 186 -12.33 -1.37 -3.94
N ILE A 187 -11.54 -1.80 -4.92
CA ILE A 187 -11.88 -1.62 -6.35
C ILE A 187 -13.14 -2.39 -6.73
N LEU A 188 -13.32 -3.62 -6.24
CA LEU A 188 -14.52 -4.42 -6.47
C LEU A 188 -15.77 -3.78 -5.85
N GLU A 189 -15.66 -3.23 -4.63
CA GLU A 189 -16.77 -2.52 -3.99
C GLU A 189 -17.17 -1.27 -4.78
N TYR A 190 -16.20 -0.55 -5.35
CA TYR A 190 -16.47 0.56 -6.25
C TYR A 190 -17.13 0.07 -7.55
N TRP A 191 -16.58 -0.98 -8.16
CA TRP A 191 -17.09 -1.61 -9.37
C TRP A 191 -18.55 -2.04 -9.25
N ASP A 192 -18.93 -2.64 -8.12
CA ASP A 192 -20.29 -3.10 -7.88
C ASP A 192 -21.30 -1.95 -7.78
N LYS A 193 -20.84 -0.75 -7.43
CA LYS A 193 -21.65 0.48 -7.35
C LYS A 193 -21.71 1.23 -8.68
N LEU A 194 -20.93 0.85 -9.69
CA LEU A 194 -20.95 1.51 -10.98
C LEU A 194 -22.27 1.25 -11.73
N PRO A 195 -22.77 2.25 -12.46
CA PRO A 195 -23.83 2.02 -13.43
C PRO A 195 -23.43 0.94 -14.44
N GLU A 196 -24.39 0.10 -14.85
CA GLU A 196 -24.13 -1.08 -15.69
C GLU A 196 -23.37 -0.77 -16.99
N GLN A 197 -23.60 0.40 -17.57
CA GLN A 197 -22.90 0.88 -18.77
C GLN A 197 -21.39 1.08 -18.59
N TYR A 198 -20.88 1.12 -17.36
CA TYR A 198 -19.44 1.19 -17.06
C TYR A 198 -18.84 -0.17 -16.71
N ARG A 199 -19.67 -1.21 -16.51
CA ARG A 199 -19.22 -2.52 -16.06
C ARG A 199 -18.83 -3.43 -17.22
N ASP A 200 -17.79 -3.04 -17.95
CA ASP A 200 -17.19 -3.84 -19.03
C ASP A 200 -15.68 -4.07 -18.87
N GLU A 201 -15.14 -4.95 -19.72
CA GLU A 201 -13.73 -5.36 -19.69
C GLU A 201 -12.76 -4.19 -19.88
N ALA A 202 -13.11 -3.19 -20.71
CA ALA A 202 -12.26 -2.04 -20.95
C ALA A 202 -12.13 -1.20 -19.68
N TYR A 203 -13.25 -0.88 -19.04
CA TYR A 203 -13.25 -0.14 -17.80
C TYR A 203 -12.55 -0.90 -16.67
N ALA A 204 -12.79 -2.21 -16.55
CA ALA A 204 -12.11 -3.06 -15.56
C ALA A 204 -10.59 -3.05 -15.77
N THR A 205 -10.14 -3.13 -17.03
CA THR A 205 -8.72 -3.01 -17.39
C THR A 205 -8.15 -1.66 -16.96
N GLU A 206 -8.84 -0.57 -17.28
CA GLU A 206 -8.39 0.80 -17.00
C GLU A 206 -8.28 1.07 -15.48
N ILE A 207 -9.29 0.71 -14.70
CA ILE A 207 -9.25 0.92 -13.24
C ILE A 207 -8.19 0.05 -12.56
N LEU A 208 -7.99 -1.18 -13.04
CA LEU A 208 -6.94 -2.06 -12.53
C LEU A 208 -5.55 -1.52 -12.90
N ALA A 209 -5.36 -1.04 -14.14
CA ALA A 209 -4.13 -0.41 -14.58
C ALA A 209 -3.79 0.83 -13.75
N LEU A 210 -4.77 1.70 -13.47
CA LEU A 210 -4.63 2.85 -12.57
C LEU A 210 -4.21 2.40 -11.17
N THR A 211 -4.85 1.36 -10.65
CA THR A 211 -4.57 0.83 -9.31
C THR A 211 -3.16 0.27 -9.22
N THR A 212 -2.75 -0.59 -10.16
CA THR A 212 -1.40 -1.14 -10.22
C THR A 212 -0.35 -0.06 -10.45
N ALA A 213 -0.63 0.96 -11.28
CA ALA A 213 0.29 2.07 -11.52
C ALA A 213 0.51 2.91 -10.27
N SER A 214 -0.55 3.14 -9.49
CA SER A 214 -0.46 3.90 -8.24
C SER A 214 0.51 3.24 -7.25
N ILE A 215 0.45 1.92 -7.13
CA ILE A 215 1.32 1.15 -6.23
C ILE A 215 2.74 1.06 -6.80
N PHE A 216 2.87 0.80 -8.10
CA PHE A 216 4.16 0.80 -8.79
C PHE A 216 4.89 2.13 -8.58
N THR A 217 4.25 3.27 -8.90
CA THR A 217 4.85 4.60 -8.75
C THR A 217 5.19 4.91 -7.29
N TYR A 218 4.36 4.49 -6.34
CA TYR A 218 4.64 4.66 -4.91
C TYR A 218 5.92 3.91 -4.48
N PHE A 219 6.03 2.62 -4.78
CA PHE A 219 7.21 1.84 -4.39
C PHE A 219 8.48 2.30 -5.11
N MET A 220 8.37 2.69 -6.39
CA MET A 220 9.51 3.24 -7.11
C MET A 220 9.94 4.61 -6.57
N TYR A 221 9.03 5.41 -6.03
CA TYR A 221 9.39 6.64 -5.33
C TYR A 221 10.13 6.37 -4.00
N LEU A 222 9.74 5.31 -3.28
CA LEU A 222 10.44 4.88 -2.05
C LEU A 222 11.82 4.29 -2.33
N GLU A 223 12.05 3.80 -3.54
CA GLU A 223 13.34 3.29 -3.97
C GLU A 223 14.27 4.49 -4.25
N GLU A 224 15.14 4.79 -3.28
CA GLU A 224 16.17 5.81 -3.47
C GLU A 224 17.36 5.22 -4.26
N LYS A 225 17.51 5.63 -5.53
CA LYS A 225 18.73 5.55 -6.36
C LYS A 225 18.98 4.26 -7.16
N TYR A 226 17.97 3.45 -7.43
CA TYR A 226 18.09 2.21 -8.23
C TYR A 226 19.28 1.37 -7.76
N SER A 227 19.33 1.16 -6.45
CA SER A 227 20.42 0.41 -5.82
C SER A 227 20.44 -1.04 -6.33
N GLU A 228 21.60 -1.70 -6.27
CA GLU A 228 21.71 -3.10 -6.67
C GLU A 228 20.71 -3.95 -5.87
N ILE A 229 19.97 -4.81 -6.56
CA ILE A 229 18.97 -5.67 -5.92
C ILE A 229 19.63 -6.51 -4.83
N TYR A 230 19.08 -6.43 -3.62
CA TYR A 230 19.42 -7.33 -2.54
C TYR A 230 18.31 -8.36 -2.31
N TYR A 231 18.69 -9.50 -1.75
CA TYR A 231 17.76 -10.59 -1.43
C TYR A 231 17.72 -10.89 0.07
N LYS A 232 18.72 -10.44 0.83
CA LYS A 232 18.91 -10.78 2.25
C LYS A 232 19.33 -9.58 3.10
N GLU A 233 18.77 -8.40 2.83
CA GLU A 233 18.98 -7.26 3.72
C GLU A 233 18.19 -7.44 5.02
N GLY A 234 18.68 -6.88 6.13
CA GLY A 234 18.06 -7.04 7.46
C GLY A 234 16.77 -6.23 7.70
N THR A 235 16.30 -5.50 6.70
CA THR A 235 15.03 -4.77 6.72
C THR A 235 13.97 -5.61 6.00
N HIS A 236 13.39 -5.11 4.92
CA HIS A 236 12.34 -5.76 4.13
C HIS A 236 12.94 -6.37 2.85
N PRO A 237 12.17 -7.15 2.06
CA PRO A 237 12.57 -7.50 0.69
C PRO A 237 12.82 -6.23 -0.16
N HIS A 238 13.66 -6.33 -1.19
CA HIS A 238 13.98 -5.18 -2.04
C HIS A 238 12.73 -4.65 -2.76
N PRO A 239 12.52 -3.32 -2.90
CA PRO A 239 11.32 -2.75 -3.52
C PRO A 239 10.95 -3.34 -4.88
N VAL A 240 11.93 -3.64 -5.76
CA VAL A 240 11.69 -4.31 -7.06
C VAL A 240 11.08 -5.71 -6.90
N ILE A 241 11.56 -6.49 -5.91
CA ILE A 241 10.99 -7.80 -5.60
C ILE A 241 9.56 -7.62 -5.09
N ARG A 242 9.35 -6.65 -4.18
CA ARG A 242 8.03 -6.30 -3.62
C ARG A 242 7.03 -5.96 -4.72
N ILE A 243 7.36 -5.01 -5.60
CA ILE A 243 6.53 -4.62 -6.75
C ILE A 243 6.14 -5.85 -7.56
N THR A 244 7.09 -6.73 -7.88
CA THR A 244 6.85 -7.89 -8.76
C THR A 244 5.72 -8.77 -8.23
N TYR A 245 5.80 -9.23 -6.98
CA TYR A 245 4.75 -10.09 -6.42
C TYR A 245 3.48 -9.31 -6.04
N ILE A 246 3.57 -8.04 -5.67
CA ILE A 246 2.38 -7.21 -5.35
C ILE A 246 1.50 -7.09 -6.60
N LEU A 247 2.09 -6.75 -7.75
CA LEU A 247 1.35 -6.62 -8.99
C LEU A 247 0.73 -7.93 -9.45
N ASP A 248 1.48 -9.04 -9.35
CA ASP A 248 0.97 -10.38 -9.67
C ASP A 248 -0.22 -10.76 -8.79
N VAL A 249 -0.12 -10.58 -7.47
CA VAL A 249 -1.20 -10.83 -6.52
C VAL A 249 -2.43 -9.95 -6.82
N MET A 250 -2.24 -8.66 -7.07
CA MET A 250 -3.34 -7.75 -7.41
C MET A 250 -4.12 -8.23 -8.64
N ILE A 251 -3.41 -8.61 -9.71
CA ILE A 251 -4.02 -9.09 -10.95
C ILE A 251 -4.70 -10.45 -10.74
N GLY A 252 -4.04 -11.39 -10.05
CA GLY A 252 -4.59 -12.70 -9.75
C GLY A 252 -5.87 -12.63 -8.91
N VAL A 253 -5.90 -11.76 -7.89
CA VAL A 253 -7.11 -11.52 -7.07
C VAL A 253 -8.21 -10.91 -7.92
N ALA A 254 -7.89 -9.95 -8.80
CA ALA A 254 -8.88 -9.36 -9.69
C ALA A 254 -9.48 -10.41 -10.63
N GLN A 255 -8.66 -11.26 -11.27
CA GLN A 255 -9.11 -12.32 -12.17
C GLN A 255 -10.06 -13.32 -11.50
N GLN A 256 -9.88 -13.60 -10.21
CA GLN A 256 -10.75 -14.52 -9.47
C GLN A 256 -12.09 -13.89 -9.07
N ASN A 257 -12.18 -12.56 -8.99
CA ASN A 257 -13.33 -11.89 -8.37
C ASN A 257 -14.15 -11.03 -9.34
N PHE A 258 -13.57 -10.54 -10.45
CA PHE A 258 -14.34 -9.90 -11.51
C PHE A 258 -15.20 -10.95 -12.23
N GLN A 259 -16.50 -10.96 -11.93
CA GLN A 259 -17.42 -11.91 -12.54
C GLN A 259 -17.78 -11.52 -13.98
N ASN A 260 -17.88 -12.51 -14.87
CA ASN A 260 -18.31 -12.35 -16.26
C ASN A 260 -17.44 -11.43 -17.13
N ILE A 261 -16.20 -11.16 -16.72
CA ILE A 261 -15.20 -10.41 -17.48
C ILE A 261 -13.92 -11.24 -17.56
N THR A 262 -13.30 -11.26 -18.73
CA THR A 262 -11.98 -11.89 -18.91
C THR A 262 -10.92 -10.81 -18.86
N LEU A 263 -10.12 -10.77 -17.80
CA LEU A 263 -9.05 -9.78 -17.67
C LEU A 263 -7.77 -10.23 -18.39
N ASP A 264 -7.20 -9.35 -19.21
CA ASP A 264 -5.90 -9.52 -19.86
C ASP A 264 -4.80 -8.91 -18.97
N ASP A 265 -4.05 -9.77 -18.29
CA ASP A 265 -2.94 -9.42 -17.40
C ASP A 265 -1.87 -8.58 -18.10
N LYS A 266 -1.47 -8.98 -19.32
CA LYS A 266 -0.46 -8.28 -20.12
C LYS A 266 -0.94 -6.88 -20.52
N LYS A 267 -2.23 -6.72 -20.82
CA LYS A 267 -2.82 -5.42 -21.14
C LYS A 267 -2.84 -4.52 -19.90
N ILE A 268 -3.23 -5.03 -18.75
CA ILE A 268 -3.21 -4.30 -17.47
C ILE A 268 -1.79 -3.84 -17.14
N LEU A 269 -0.81 -4.76 -17.16
CA LEU A 269 0.59 -4.43 -16.88
C LEU A 269 1.19 -3.44 -17.87
N ARG A 270 0.87 -3.57 -19.17
CA ARG A 270 1.32 -2.60 -20.17
C ARG A 270 0.75 -1.21 -19.90
N GLN A 271 -0.54 -1.11 -19.55
CA GLN A 271 -1.16 0.16 -19.21
C GLN A 271 -0.63 0.74 -17.90
N CYS A 272 -0.35 -0.11 -16.90
CA CYS A 272 0.32 0.25 -15.66
C CYS A 272 1.66 0.95 -15.92
N LEU A 273 2.53 0.30 -16.71
CA LEU A 273 3.83 0.85 -17.07
C LEU A 273 3.69 2.14 -17.91
N ARG A 274 2.67 2.24 -18.77
CA ARG A 274 2.40 3.48 -19.53
C ARG A 274 2.03 4.65 -18.62
N ILE A 275 1.17 4.44 -17.62
CA ILE A 275 0.85 5.48 -16.62
C ILE A 275 2.12 5.85 -15.85
N ALA A 276 2.89 4.86 -15.38
CA ALA A 276 4.12 5.13 -14.64
C ALA A 276 5.14 5.91 -15.49
N THR A 277 5.29 5.59 -16.78
CA THR A 277 6.16 6.33 -17.70
C THR A 277 5.66 7.76 -17.88
N GLY A 278 4.37 7.94 -18.17
CA GLY A 278 3.78 9.27 -18.31
C GLY A 278 3.95 10.12 -17.05
N PHE A 279 3.82 9.51 -15.87
CA PHE A 279 4.11 10.15 -14.58
C PHE A 279 5.58 10.62 -14.48
N CYS A 280 6.52 9.78 -14.90
CA CYS A 280 7.97 10.07 -14.89
C CYS A 280 8.41 11.06 -15.97
N GLU A 281 7.64 11.23 -17.04
CA GLU A 281 7.86 12.25 -18.05
C GLU A 281 7.26 13.60 -17.62
N ALA A 282 6.17 13.56 -16.84
CA ALA A 282 5.49 14.72 -16.29
C ALA A 282 6.20 15.33 -15.07
N GLY A 283 6.81 14.50 -14.21
CA GLY A 283 7.65 14.91 -13.07
C GLY A 283 9.11 14.50 -13.30
N GLN A 284 10.10 15.15 -12.70
CA GLN A 284 11.53 15.03 -13.03
C GLN A 284 12.22 13.66 -12.70
N HIS A 285 11.58 12.52 -12.97
CA HIS A 285 12.07 11.17 -12.68
C HIS A 285 12.17 10.29 -13.95
N ALA A 286 12.65 10.88 -15.06
CA ALA A 286 12.57 10.32 -16.41
C ALA A 286 13.13 8.88 -16.58
N ASP A 287 14.02 8.43 -15.70
CA ASP A 287 14.66 7.12 -15.81
C ASP A 287 14.06 6.02 -14.92
N MET A 288 12.99 6.29 -14.17
CA MET A 288 12.44 5.34 -13.18
C MET A 288 11.93 4.03 -13.77
N VAL A 289 11.02 4.13 -14.75
CA VAL A 289 10.44 2.93 -15.39
C VAL A 289 11.50 2.18 -16.18
N LYS A 290 12.43 2.92 -16.81
CA LYS A 290 13.55 2.34 -17.55
C LYS A 290 14.50 1.58 -16.62
N GLY A 291 14.89 2.18 -15.49
CA GLY A 291 15.73 1.55 -14.48
C GLY A 291 15.10 0.30 -13.90
N TYR A 292 13.80 0.33 -13.59
CA TYR A 292 13.04 -0.87 -13.20
C TYR A 292 13.12 -1.96 -14.28
N ALA A 293 12.84 -1.62 -15.54
CA ALA A 293 12.83 -2.58 -16.64
C ALA A 293 14.22 -3.21 -16.87
N GLU A 294 15.29 -2.42 -16.80
CA GLU A 294 16.68 -2.89 -16.93
C GLU A 294 17.07 -3.82 -15.78
N MET A 295 16.74 -3.47 -14.53
CA MET A 295 16.98 -4.31 -13.37
C MET A 295 16.19 -5.62 -13.43
N TRP A 296 14.90 -5.53 -13.72
CA TRP A 296 14.02 -6.69 -13.83
C TRP A 296 14.48 -7.62 -14.95
N GLN A 297 14.81 -7.10 -16.13
CA GLN A 297 15.30 -7.93 -17.25
C GLN A 297 16.62 -8.65 -16.92
N LYS A 298 17.50 -8.01 -16.14
CA LYS A 298 18.79 -8.59 -15.74
C LYS A 298 18.62 -9.67 -14.66
N GLU A 299 17.72 -9.46 -13.72
CA GLU A 299 17.63 -10.23 -12.47
C GLU A 299 16.36 -11.10 -12.39
N ASN A 300 15.52 -11.15 -13.44
CA ASN A 300 14.20 -11.81 -13.39
C ASN A 300 14.26 -13.23 -12.85
N ASP A 301 15.15 -14.07 -13.39
CA ASP A 301 15.27 -15.47 -12.97
C ASP A 301 15.63 -15.60 -11.49
N LEU A 302 16.43 -14.67 -10.95
CA LEU A 302 16.82 -14.64 -9.54
C LEU A 302 15.70 -14.09 -8.64
N ILE A 303 14.94 -13.11 -9.13
CA ILE A 303 13.75 -12.59 -8.46
C ILE A 303 12.70 -13.71 -8.36
N GLU A 304 12.41 -14.40 -9.46
CA GLU A 304 11.48 -15.53 -9.51
C GLU A 304 11.93 -16.69 -8.60
N ASP A 305 13.22 -17.05 -8.63
CA ASP A 305 13.77 -18.08 -7.76
C ASP A 305 13.63 -17.69 -6.28
N PHE A 306 13.99 -16.46 -5.92
CA PHE A 306 13.86 -15.98 -4.55
C PHE A 306 12.41 -15.97 -4.07
N ILE A 307 11.46 -15.51 -4.88
CA ILE A 307 10.04 -15.50 -4.52
C ILE A 307 9.53 -16.93 -4.32
N ASN A 308 9.75 -17.81 -5.31
CA ASN A 308 9.14 -19.13 -5.37
C ASN A 308 9.83 -20.18 -4.47
N ASN A 309 11.14 -20.06 -4.30
CA ASN A 309 11.95 -21.07 -3.60
C ASN A 309 12.48 -20.59 -2.25
N VAL A 310 12.33 -19.31 -1.92
CA VAL A 310 12.72 -18.76 -0.59
C VAL A 310 11.53 -18.11 0.12
N LEU A 311 11.00 -16.98 -0.37
CA LEU A 311 9.97 -16.23 0.35
C LEU A 311 8.69 -17.02 0.58
N ILE A 312 8.12 -17.64 -0.47
CA ILE A 312 6.89 -18.43 -0.35
C ILE A 312 7.11 -19.64 0.59
N PRO A 313 8.14 -20.49 0.41
CA PRO A 313 8.38 -21.60 1.31
C PRO A 313 8.65 -21.20 2.76
N GLU A 314 9.49 -20.17 2.99
CA GLU A 314 9.81 -19.71 4.36
C GLU A 314 8.56 -19.19 5.07
N SER A 315 7.72 -18.42 4.37
CA SER A 315 6.50 -17.86 4.93
C SER A 315 5.43 -18.91 5.25
N VAL A 316 5.38 -20.06 4.56
CA VAL A 316 4.47 -21.17 4.92
C VAL A 316 4.77 -21.71 6.32
N ALA A 317 6.02 -21.64 6.77
CA ALA A 317 6.43 -22.11 8.09
C ALA A 317 6.10 -21.13 9.23
N VAL A 318 5.66 -19.90 8.92
CA VAL A 318 5.42 -18.85 9.91
C VAL A 318 3.94 -18.84 10.34
N PRO A 319 3.60 -19.28 11.56
CA PRO A 319 2.20 -19.51 11.95
C PRO A 319 1.40 -18.22 12.20
N CYS A 320 2.08 -17.07 12.40
CA CYS A 320 1.43 -15.79 12.69
C CYS A 320 1.09 -14.96 11.44
N LEU A 321 1.29 -15.51 10.23
CA LEU A 321 0.91 -14.84 9.00
C LEU A 321 -0.58 -14.94 8.74
N ILE A 322 -1.15 -13.87 8.17
CA ILE A 322 -2.57 -13.76 7.84
C ILE A 322 -2.95 -14.84 6.83
N LYS A 323 -2.13 -15.05 5.80
CA LYS A 323 -2.38 -16.04 4.74
C LYS A 323 -2.40 -17.50 5.24
N ASN A 324 -1.78 -17.77 6.38
CA ASN A 324 -1.71 -19.12 6.96
C ASN A 324 -2.90 -19.43 7.88
N ARG A 325 -3.84 -18.49 8.02
CA ARG A 325 -5.09 -18.72 8.74
C ARG A 325 -5.97 -19.72 7.97
N ARG A 326 -6.41 -20.75 8.67
CA ARG A 326 -7.41 -21.72 8.17
C ARG A 326 -8.83 -21.26 8.45
#